data_AF-A0A0D7BS20-F1
#
_entry.id   AF-A0A0D7BS20-F1
#
_cell.length_a   1.000
_cell.length_b   1.000
_cell.length_c   1.000
_cell.angle_alpha   90.00
_cell.angle_beta   90.00
_cell.angle_gamma   90.00
#
_symmetry.space_group_name_H-M   'P 1'
#
loop_
_entity.id
_entity.type
_entity.pdbx_description
1 polymer ?
#
loop_
_entity_poly.entity_id
_entity_poly.type
_entity_poly.pdbx_seq_one_letter_code
_entity_poly.pdbx_strand_id
1 'polypeptide(L)'
;MDHNDNTYIAITLAAGSALHSSPDTISTVYPSLAYNGKVGALDTVHLVSVPKSTWNQDKPEIMERLKRAEGVQSVDVQKPRQRQKRDEF
;
A
#
# COMPACT_ATOMS: atom_id res chain seq x y z
N MET A 1 -8.23 -10.47 -10.54
CA MET A 1 -7.80 -9.66 -9.37
C MET A 1 -7.30 -10.65 -8.34
N ASP A 2 -6.04 -11.05 -8.46
CA ASP A 2 -5.47 -12.17 -7.72
C ASP A 2 -4.93 -11.68 -6.38
N HIS A 3 -5.87 -11.41 -5.46
CA HIS A 3 -5.59 -11.13 -4.04
C HIS A 3 -4.92 -12.32 -3.32
N ASN A 4 -4.74 -13.44 -4.02
CA ASN A 4 -4.15 -14.63 -3.46
C ASN A 4 -2.61 -14.56 -3.42
N ASP A 5 -2.00 -13.86 -4.38
CA ASP A 5 -0.54 -13.79 -4.52
C ASP A 5 0.05 -12.44 -4.11
N ASN A 6 -0.70 -11.34 -4.29
CA ASN A 6 -0.25 -10.00 -3.93
C ASN A 6 -1.02 -9.42 -2.74
N THR A 7 -0.28 -8.78 -1.84
CA THR A 7 -0.82 -7.93 -0.77
C THR A 7 -0.93 -6.51 -1.31
N TYR A 8 -2.10 -5.91 -1.16
CA TYR A 8 -2.32 -4.51 -1.52
C TYR A 8 -2.19 -3.64 -0.27
N ILE A 9 -1.58 -2.48 -0.44
CA ILE A 9 -1.33 -1.53 0.65
C ILE A 9 -1.74 -0.16 0.13
N ALA A 10 -2.65 0.48 0.84
CA ALA A 10 -3.00 1.87 0.64
C ALA A 10 -2.10 2.74 1.51
N ILE A 11 -1.36 3.64 0.90
CA ILE A 11 -0.46 4.58 1.57
C ILE A 11 -1.11 5.95 1.48
N THR A 12 -1.43 6.55 2.63
CA THR A 12 -1.89 7.93 2.71
C THR A 12 -0.68 8.84 2.80
N LEU A 13 -0.51 9.70 1.81
CA LEU A 13 0.53 10.70 1.77
C LEU A 13 0.00 12.05 2.26
N ALA A 14 0.89 12.86 2.82
CA ALA A 14 0.58 14.26 3.10
C ALA A 14 0.57 15.07 1.78
N ALA A 15 -0.45 15.91 1.59
CA ALA A 15 -0.64 16.72 0.37
C ALA A 15 0.47 17.76 0.06
N GLY A 16 1.48 17.88 0.93
CA GLY A 16 2.65 18.73 0.73
C GLY A 16 3.98 17.97 0.61
N SER A 17 3.94 16.63 0.51
CA SER A 17 5.16 15.82 0.43
C SER A 17 5.62 15.59 -1.01
N ALA A 18 6.94 15.47 -1.19
CA ALA A 18 7.57 15.04 -2.43
C ALA A 18 6.98 13.73 -2.99
N LEU A 19 6.55 12.79 -2.13
CA LEU A 19 5.91 11.54 -2.56
C LEU A 19 4.55 11.76 -3.23
N HIS A 20 3.81 12.80 -2.82
CA HIS A 20 2.53 13.17 -3.44
C HIS A 20 2.74 13.78 -4.82
N SER A 21 3.82 14.55 -4.98
CA SER A 21 4.20 15.15 -6.26
C SER A 21 4.88 14.15 -7.21
N SER A 22 5.60 13.16 -6.68
CA SER A 22 6.35 12.15 -7.44
C SER A 22 6.09 10.74 -6.91
N PRO A 23 4.92 10.15 -7.23
CA PRO A 23 4.54 8.82 -6.76
C PRO A 23 5.48 7.70 -7.24
N ASP A 24 6.25 7.93 -8.30
CA ASP A 24 7.24 6.98 -8.85
C ASP A 24 8.36 6.64 -7.84
N THR A 25 8.66 7.57 -6.94
CA THR A 25 9.68 7.37 -5.89
C THR A 25 9.30 6.29 -4.88
N ILE A 26 8.04 5.88 -4.80
CA ILE A 26 7.61 4.72 -3.99
C ILE A 26 8.34 3.45 -4.41
N SER A 27 8.54 3.22 -5.71
CA SER A 27 9.27 2.06 -6.24
C SER A 27 10.75 2.09 -5.84
N THR A 28 11.29 3.29 -5.53
CA THR A 28 12.66 3.47 -5.04
C THR A 28 12.80 3.10 -3.56
N VAL A 29 11.72 3.21 -2.77
CA VAL A 29 11.72 2.80 -1.35
C VAL A 29 11.94 1.30 -1.20
N TYR A 30 11.29 0.51 -2.08
CA TYR A 30 11.44 -0.93 -2.09
C TYR A 30 11.18 -1.50 -3.50
N PRO A 31 12.12 -2.26 -4.10
CA PRO A 31 11.98 -2.74 -5.47
C PRO A 31 10.83 -3.74 -5.65
N SER A 32 10.39 -4.41 -4.57
CA SER A 32 9.26 -5.34 -4.62
C SER A 32 7.89 -4.66 -4.45
N LEU A 33 7.86 -3.34 -4.23
CA LEU A 33 6.61 -2.57 -4.23
C LEU A 33 6.31 -2.13 -5.67
N ALA A 34 5.21 -2.62 -6.22
CA ALA A 34 4.67 -2.16 -7.48
C ALA A 34 3.63 -1.07 -7.21
N TYR A 35 3.82 0.11 -7.78
CA TYR A 35 2.84 1.18 -7.72
C TYR A 35 1.66 0.87 -8.64
N ASN A 36 0.44 0.82 -8.08
CA ASN A 36 -0.78 0.47 -8.80
C ASN A 36 -1.64 1.71 -9.14
N GLY A 37 -1.31 2.89 -8.62
CA GLY A 37 -2.05 4.13 -8.87
C GLY A 37 -2.65 4.75 -7.61
N LYS A 38 -3.67 5.60 -7.78
CA LYS A 38 -4.40 6.24 -6.68
C LYS A 38 -5.61 5.41 -6.26
N VAL A 39 -5.98 5.46 -4.98
CA VAL A 39 -7.16 4.76 -4.45
C VAL A 39 -8.42 5.59 -4.69
N GLY A 40 -9.15 5.26 -5.75
CA GLY A 40 -10.44 5.88 -6.04
C GLY A 40 -10.34 7.38 -6.29
N ALA A 41 -11.10 8.18 -5.53
CA ALA A 41 -11.16 9.64 -5.64
C ALA A 41 -10.23 10.37 -4.67
N LEU A 42 -9.44 9.65 -3.87
CA LEU A 42 -8.53 10.26 -2.89
C LEU A 42 -7.17 10.53 -3.54
N ASP A 43 -6.88 11.79 -3.81
CA ASP A 43 -5.63 12.19 -4.48
C ASP A 43 -4.38 11.94 -3.62
N THR A 44 -4.56 11.93 -2.30
CA THR A 44 -3.49 11.69 -1.32
C THR A 44 -3.24 10.22 -1.03
N VAL A 45 -4.14 9.32 -1.41
CA VAL A 45 -4.04 7.90 -1.11
C VAL A 45 -3.58 7.14 -2.34
N HIS A 46 -2.46 6.46 -2.19
CA HIS A 46 -1.81 5.70 -3.24
C HIS A 46 -1.89 4.20 -2.95
N LEU A 47 -2.22 3.42 -3.96
CA LEU A 47 -2.26 1.97 -3.90
C LEU A 47 -0.95 1.40 -4.40
N VAL A 48 -0.35 0.54 -3.60
CA VAL A 48 0.80 -0.28 -4.00
C VAL A 48 0.47 -1.74 -3.80
N SER A 49 1.09 -2.60 -4.60
CA SER A 49 1.03 -4.04 -4.44
C SER A 49 2.41 -4.60 -4.14
N VAL A 50 2.46 -5.67 -3.36
CA VAL A 50 3.69 -6.38 -3.02
C VAL A 50 3.41 -7.88 -3.01
N PRO A 51 4.32 -8.73 -3.51
CA PRO A 51 4.17 -10.17 -3.45
C PRO A 51 4.00 -10.64 -2.00
N LYS A 52 3.05 -11.54 -1.72
CA LYS A 52 2.81 -12.07 -0.38
C LYS A 52 4.01 -12.81 0.19
N SER A 53 4.83 -13.42 -0.66
CA SER A 53 6.07 -14.07 -0.24
C SER A 53 6.99 -13.05 0.44
N THR A 54 7.34 -11.98 -0.27
CA THR A 54 8.15 -10.87 0.26
C THR A 54 7.44 -10.15 1.39
N TRP A 55 6.13 -9.89 1.29
CA TRP A 55 5.40 -9.24 2.36
C TRP A 55 5.42 -10.04 3.66
N ASN A 56 5.30 -11.38 3.64
CA ASN A 56 5.35 -12.14 4.89
C ASN A 56 6.77 -12.23 5.48
N GLN A 57 7.80 -12.24 4.64
CA GLN A 57 9.19 -12.27 5.10
C GLN A 57 9.67 -10.91 5.59
N ASP A 58 9.41 -9.86 4.82
CA ASP A 58 9.93 -8.51 4.99
C ASP A 58 8.87 -7.52 5.49
N LYS A 59 7.69 -7.99 5.95
CA LYS A 59 6.64 -7.14 6.51
C LYS A 59 7.16 -6.02 7.41
N PRO A 60 7.96 -6.30 8.45
CA PRO A 60 8.42 -5.26 9.37
C PRO A 60 9.30 -4.24 8.64
N GLU A 61 10.22 -4.69 7.79
CA GLU A 61 11.10 -3.79 7.04
C GLU A 61 10.32 -2.93 6.05
N ILE A 62 9.36 -3.51 5.31
CA ILE A 62 8.51 -2.76 4.37
C ILE A 62 7.69 -1.70 5.12
N MET A 63 7.08 -2.07 6.26
CA MET A 63 6.35 -1.10 7.09
C MET A 63 7.27 -0.01 7.66
N GLU A 64 8.46 -0.36 8.12
CA GLU A 64 9.42 0.61 8.65
C GLU A 64 9.93 1.55 7.57
N ARG A 65 10.25 1.05 6.37
CA ARG A 65 10.67 1.88 5.23
C ARG A 65 9.53 2.79 4.78
N LEU A 66 8.30 2.29 4.70
CA LEU A 66 7.15 3.11 4.38
C LEU A 66 6.90 4.18 5.44
N LYS A 67 7.04 3.85 6.74
CA LYS A 67 6.91 4.84 7.81
C LYS A 67 8.07 5.84 7.86
N ARG A 68 9.28 5.43 7.49
CA ARG A 68 10.44 6.31 7.35
C ARG A 68 10.39 7.16 6.09
N ALA A 69 9.62 6.75 5.09
CA ALA A 69 9.49 7.49 3.85
C ALA A 69 8.86 8.86 4.15
N GLU A 70 9.60 9.91 3.82
CA GLU A 70 9.24 11.28 4.19
C GLU A 70 7.98 11.72 3.45
N GLY A 71 6.87 11.85 4.19
CA GLY A 71 5.56 12.18 3.61
C GLY A 71 4.48 11.14 3.78
N VAL A 72 4.81 9.94 4.26
CA VAL A 72 3.81 8.93 4.58
C VAL A 72 3.12 9.31 5.88
N GLN A 73 1.84 9.61 5.78
CA GLN A 73 1.00 9.94 6.93
C GLN A 73 0.43 8.66 7.57
N SER A 74 -0.03 7.73 6.74
CA SER A 74 -0.58 6.45 7.18
C SER A 74 -0.30 5.35 6.17
N VAL A 75 -0.17 4.12 6.66
CA VAL A 75 -0.04 2.91 5.84
C VAL A 75 -1.15 1.96 6.26
N ASP A 76 -2.07 1.68 5.35
CA ASP A 76 -3.20 0.79 5.54
C ASP A 76 -3.05 -0.44 4.63
N VAL A 77 -2.95 -1.61 5.24
CA VAL A 77 -2.80 -2.85 4.47
C VAL A 77 -4.19 -3.32 4.08
N GLN A 78 -4.48 -3.26 2.78
CA GLN A 78 -5.68 -3.85 2.18
C GLN A 78 -5.57 -5.37 2.22
N LYS A 79 -5.80 -5.92 3.41
CA LYS A 79 -6.18 -7.32 3.50
C LYS A 79 -7.55 -7.44 2.85
N PRO A 80 -7.78 -8.40 1.94
CA PRO A 80 -9.14 -8.72 1.54
C PRO A 80 -9.88 -9.07 2.84
N ARG A 81 -10.68 -8.12 3.34
CA ARG A 81 -11.72 -8.43 4.31
C ARG A 81 -12.56 -9.40 3.53
N GLN A 82 -12.38 -10.69 3.83
CA GLN A 82 -13.35 -11.71 3.53
C GLN A 82 -14.67 -11.07 3.92
N ARG A 83 -15.46 -10.70 2.91
CA ARG A 83 -16.84 -10.28 3.12
C ARG A 83 -17.45 -11.51 3.76
N GLN A 84 -17.43 -11.57 5.09
CA GLN A 84 -18.30 -12.45 5.82
C GLN A 84 -19.66 -11.97 5.38
N LYS A 85 -20.26 -12.72 4.45
CA LYS A 85 -21.66 -12.56 4.11
C LYS A 85 -22.34 -12.46 5.46
N ARG A 86 -23.03 -11.35 5.66
CA ARG A 86 -24.02 -11.26 6.73
C ARG A 86 -25.02 -12.36 6.39
N ASP A 87 -24.89 -13.50 7.07
CA ASP A 87 -25.91 -14.53 7.07
C ASP A 87 -27.17 -13.84 7.62
N GLU A 88 -28.05 -13.46 6.71
CA GLU A 88 -29.43 -13.13 6.99
C GLU A 88 -30.23 -14.39 6.67
N PHE A 89 -30.38 -15.30 7.63
CA PHE A 89 -31.41 -16.32 7.66
C PHE A 89 -31.81 -16.64 9.10
#